data_AF-A0A0N8K1B4-F1
#
_entry.id   AF-A0A0N8K1B4-F1
#
_cell.length_a   1.000
_cell.length_b   1.000
_cell.length_c   1.000
_cell.angle_alpha   90.00
_cell.angle_beta   90.00
_cell.angle_gamma   90.00
#
_symmetry.space_group_name_H-M   'P 1'
#
loop_
_entity.id
_entity.type
_entity.pdbx_description
1 polymer ?
#
loop_
_entity_poly.entity_id
_entity_poly.type
_entity_poly.pdbx_seq_one_letter_code
_entity_poly.pdbx_strand_id
1 'polypeptide(L)'
;MAEQEENFEFIIVSLTGQMWHFEATSYEERDAWVQAIESQILASLQSCESSKNKSRLPSQTEAIALQSIRNLRGNNHCVDCEAQNPDWASLNLGALICIECSGIHRNLGTHLSRVRSLDLDDWPPELIKVMSSIGNELANSVWEANAQGRMKPVPDASRYGSELQLCSTRPPWASLS
;
A
#
# COMPACT_ATOMS: atom_id res chain seq x y z
N MET A 1 -6.21 -39.11 -1.29
CA MET A 1 -6.14 -38.09 -0.22
C MET A 1 -4.87 -37.34 -0.52
N ALA A 2 -4.95 -36.16 -1.15
CA ALA A 2 -3.77 -35.36 -1.42
C ALA A 2 -3.43 -34.63 -0.13
N GLU A 3 -2.27 -34.92 0.45
CA GLU A 3 -1.68 -34.16 1.53
C GLU A 3 -1.55 -32.72 1.02
N GLN A 4 -2.30 -31.79 1.63
CA GLN A 4 -2.06 -30.37 1.43
C GLN A 4 -0.67 -30.12 2.02
N GLU A 5 0.35 -29.96 1.17
CA GLU A 5 1.65 -29.46 1.60
C GLU A 5 1.40 -28.14 2.33
N GLU A 6 1.51 -28.16 3.66
CA GLU A 6 1.38 -26.98 4.51
C GLU A 6 2.57 -26.07 4.21
N ASN A 7 2.35 -25.15 3.28
CA ASN A 7 3.40 -24.29 2.77
C ASN A 7 3.70 -23.18 3.80
N PHE A 8 4.78 -23.35 4.56
CA PHE A 8 5.30 -22.36 5.52
C PHE A 8 6.19 -21.30 4.86
N GLU A 9 6.08 -21.15 3.53
CA GLU A 9 6.91 -20.23 2.76
C GLU A 9 6.38 -18.80 2.76
N PHE A 10 7.30 -17.85 2.58
CA PHE A 10 6.96 -16.50 2.16
C PHE A 10 8.07 -15.95 1.26
N ILE A 11 7.72 -14.93 0.46
CA ILE A 11 8.64 -14.29 -0.46
C ILE A 11 8.83 -12.82 -0.11
N ILE A 12 10.07 -12.36 -0.16
CA ILE A 12 10.39 -10.93 -0.15
C ILE A 12 10.70 -10.54 -1.59
N VAL A 13 10.03 -9.51 -2.09
CA VAL A 13 10.28 -8.94 -3.41
C VAL A 13 10.84 -7.53 -3.24
N SER A 14 12.04 -7.28 -3.74
CA SER A 14 12.61 -5.93 -3.75
C SER A 14 11.94 -5.05 -4.81
N LEU A 15 12.16 -3.75 -4.68
CA LEU A 15 11.82 -2.75 -5.69
C LEU A 15 12.52 -2.96 -7.06
N THR A 16 13.59 -3.78 -7.10
CA THR A 16 14.30 -4.12 -8.34
C THR A 16 13.86 -5.46 -8.94
N GLY A 17 12.81 -6.08 -8.37
CA GLY A 17 12.29 -7.37 -8.80
C GLY A 17 13.14 -8.56 -8.34
N GLN A 18 14.08 -8.35 -7.42
CA GLN A 18 14.78 -9.47 -6.78
C GLN A 18 13.83 -10.16 -5.81
N MET A 19 13.81 -11.49 -5.85
CA MET A 19 12.93 -12.31 -5.03
C MET A 19 13.78 -13.18 -4.11
N TRP A 20 13.43 -13.23 -2.85
CA TRP A 20 14.00 -14.17 -1.87
C TRP A 20 12.88 -15.02 -1.32
N HIS A 21 13.05 -16.34 -1.40
CA HIS A 21 12.15 -17.33 -0.82
C HIS A 21 12.65 -17.70 0.56
N PHE A 22 11.74 -17.75 1.52
CA PHE A 22 12.00 -18.15 2.89
C PHE A 22 11.02 -19.26 3.25
N GLU A 23 11.49 -20.21 4.05
CA GLU A 23 10.70 -21.32 4.58
C GLU A 23 10.86 -21.30 6.11
N ALA A 24 9.74 -21.27 6.82
CA ALA A 24 9.72 -21.35 8.28
C ALA A 24 9.45 -22.79 8.76
N THR A 25 9.76 -23.07 10.02
CA THR A 25 9.50 -24.40 10.60
C THR A 25 8.07 -24.56 11.13
N SER A 26 7.33 -23.45 11.27
CA SER A 26 5.91 -23.46 11.63
C SER A 26 5.19 -22.19 11.13
N TYR A 27 3.86 -22.23 11.16
CA TYR A 27 3.00 -21.08 10.85
C TYR A 27 3.27 -19.90 11.79
N GLU A 28 3.46 -20.17 13.09
CA GLU A 28 3.71 -19.14 14.10
C GLU A 28 5.07 -18.46 13.89
N GLU A 29 6.10 -19.21 13.51
CA GLU A 29 7.41 -18.66 13.20
C GLU A 29 7.34 -17.78 11.94
N ARG A 30 6.69 -18.26 10.88
CA ARG A 30 6.49 -17.49 9.65
C ARG A 30 5.80 -16.16 9.95
N ASP A 31 4.70 -16.20 10.69
CA ASP A 31 3.92 -15.01 11.00
C ASP A 31 4.71 -14.04 11.89
N ALA A 32 5.50 -14.54 12.83
CA ALA A 32 6.39 -13.72 13.64
C ALA A 32 7.47 -13.03 12.77
N TRP A 33 8.04 -13.72 11.78
CA TRP A 33 9.03 -13.14 10.86
C TRP A 33 8.40 -12.08 9.95
N VAL A 34 7.25 -12.38 9.35
CA VAL A 34 6.50 -11.43 8.52
C VAL A 34 6.16 -10.18 9.33
N GLN A 35 5.60 -10.36 10.53
CA GLN A 35 5.26 -9.25 11.42
C GLN A 35 6.47 -8.39 11.78
N ALA A 36 7.63 -9.01 12.05
CA ALA A 36 8.86 -8.29 12.35
C ALA A 36 9.36 -7.47 11.15
N ILE A 37 9.33 -8.06 9.95
CA ILE A 37 9.71 -7.39 8.70
C ILE A 37 8.79 -6.21 8.43
N GLU A 38 7.47 -6.41 8.51
CA GLU A 38 6.48 -5.36 8.33
C GLU A 38 6.67 -4.23 9.34
N SER A 39 6.87 -4.57 10.61
CA SER A 39 7.12 -3.60 11.68
C SER A 39 8.35 -2.74 11.38
N GLN A 40 9.41 -3.34 10.82
CA GLN A 40 10.64 -2.61 10.48
C GLN A 40 10.46 -1.71 9.24
N ILE A 41 9.72 -2.18 8.23
CA ILE A 41 9.34 -1.36 7.07
C ILE A 41 8.52 -0.15 7.54
N LEU A 42 7.53 -0.40 8.41
CA LEU A 42 6.70 0.63 9.00
C LEU A 42 7.54 1.62 9.80
N ALA A 43 8.42 1.18 10.71
CA ALA A 43 9.27 2.10 11.46
C ALA A 43 10.11 3.01 10.53
N SER A 44 10.64 2.43 9.44
CA SER A 44 11.44 3.15 8.45
C SER A 44 10.64 4.24 7.73
N LEU A 45 9.41 3.93 7.30
CA LEU A 45 8.52 4.91 6.65
C LEU A 45 8.08 6.06 7.60
N GLN A 46 8.18 5.86 8.92
CA GLN A 46 7.72 6.81 9.95
C GLN A 46 8.83 7.81 10.28
N SER A 47 10.08 7.33 10.28
CA SER A 47 11.25 8.18 10.46
C SER A 47 11.33 9.31 9.42
N CYS A 48 10.80 9.08 8.22
CA CYS A 48 10.68 10.09 7.16
C CYS A 48 9.74 11.27 7.51
N GLU A 49 8.91 11.17 8.56
CA GLU A 49 7.95 12.21 8.96
C GLU A 49 8.57 13.38 9.75
N SER A 50 9.75 13.18 10.33
CA SER A 50 10.22 14.04 11.44
C SER A 50 10.89 15.34 11.00
N SER A 51 11.04 15.61 9.69
CA SER A 51 11.61 16.87 9.19
C SER A 51 10.60 18.02 9.20
N LYS A 52 9.91 18.23 10.33
CA LYS A 52 9.10 19.43 10.55
C LYS A 52 10.03 20.62 10.82
N ASN A 53 10.54 21.25 9.76
CA ASN A 53 10.92 22.68 9.75
C ASN A 53 11.51 23.09 8.39
N LYS A 54 10.64 23.47 7.46
CA LYS A 54 10.72 24.66 6.59
C LYS A 54 9.55 24.63 5.62
N SER A 55 8.90 25.78 5.41
CA SER A 55 8.05 26.01 4.25
C SER A 55 8.91 25.91 2.98
N ARG A 56 9.13 24.70 2.48
CA ARG A 56 9.79 24.48 1.20
C ARG A 56 8.70 24.30 0.15
N LEU A 57 8.73 25.17 -0.86
CA LEU A 57 8.05 24.89 -2.12
C LEU A 57 8.68 23.61 -2.70
N PRO A 58 7.89 22.72 -3.33
CA PRO A 58 8.43 21.54 -3.99
C PRO A 58 9.53 21.96 -4.96
N SER A 59 10.67 21.27 -4.91
CA SER A 59 11.71 21.51 -5.91
C SER A 59 11.17 21.15 -7.30
N GLN A 60 11.69 21.77 -8.36
CA GLN A 60 11.29 21.41 -9.73
C GLN A 60 11.45 19.91 -10.00
N THR A 61 12.49 19.30 -9.43
CA THR A 61 12.76 17.86 -9.51
C THR A 61 11.70 17.02 -8.79
N GLU A 62 11.22 17.48 -7.63
CA GLU A 62 10.17 16.81 -6.86
C GLU A 62 8.83 16.85 -7.58
N ALA A 63 8.46 18.01 -8.13
CA ALA A 63 7.23 18.15 -8.94
C ALA A 63 7.23 17.21 -10.15
N ILE A 64 8.36 17.07 -10.85
CA ILE A 64 8.52 16.13 -11.96
C ILE A 64 8.39 14.68 -11.48
N ALA A 65 8.97 14.35 -10.33
CA ALA A 65 8.89 13.01 -9.76
C ALA A 65 7.46 12.63 -9.33
N LEU A 66 6.74 13.54 -8.67
CA LEU A 66 5.33 13.36 -8.31
C LEU A 66 4.43 13.24 -9.55
N GLN A 67 4.72 14.01 -10.61
CA GLN A 67 4.03 13.85 -11.88
C GLN A 67 4.30 12.47 -12.50
N SER A 68 5.51 11.95 -12.36
CA SER A 68 5.87 10.61 -12.83
C SER A 68 5.09 9.53 -12.08
N ILE A 69 4.89 9.68 -10.77
CA ILE A 69 4.03 8.80 -9.97
C ILE A 69 2.60 8.83 -10.50
N ARG A 70 2.01 10.01 -10.76
CA ARG A 70 0.65 10.12 -11.32
C ARG A 70 0.49 9.41 -12.68
N ASN A 71 1.56 9.39 -13.47
CA ASN A 71 1.57 8.78 -14.81
C ASN A 71 1.86 7.27 -14.81
N LEU A 72 2.12 6.64 -13.66
CA LEU A 72 2.28 5.19 -13.58
C LEU A 72 0.99 4.47 -14.01
N ARG A 73 1.14 3.23 -14.45
CA ARG A 73 0.01 2.41 -14.88
C ARG A 73 -0.98 2.19 -13.73
N GLY A 74 -2.25 2.43 -14.03
CA GLY A 74 -3.36 2.37 -13.07
C GLY A 74 -3.51 3.60 -12.18
N ASN A 75 -2.52 4.50 -12.08
CA ASN A 75 -2.57 5.65 -11.16
C ASN A 75 -3.52 6.77 -11.61
N ASN A 76 -4.14 6.64 -12.80
CA ASN A 76 -5.22 7.52 -13.23
C ASN A 76 -6.56 7.23 -12.53
N HIS A 77 -6.67 6.12 -11.79
CA HIS A 77 -7.84 5.75 -11.02
C HIS A 77 -7.46 5.34 -9.60
N CYS A 78 -8.30 5.67 -8.63
CA CYS A 78 -8.17 5.25 -7.25
C CYS A 78 -8.11 3.73 -7.17
N VAL A 79 -7.13 3.20 -6.43
CA VAL A 79 -6.94 1.75 -6.30
C VAL A 79 -8.17 1.06 -5.70
N ASP A 80 -8.94 1.74 -4.84
CA ASP A 80 -10.07 1.11 -4.14
C ASP A 80 -11.42 1.27 -4.83
N CYS A 81 -11.69 2.44 -5.44
CA CYS A 81 -13.04 2.80 -5.90
C CYS A 81 -13.11 3.27 -7.36
N GLU A 82 -12.00 3.22 -8.09
CA GLU A 82 -11.90 3.65 -9.50
C GLU A 82 -12.24 5.14 -9.75
N ALA A 83 -12.31 5.97 -8.70
CA ALA A 83 -12.44 7.43 -8.86
C ALA A 83 -11.24 7.99 -9.64
N GLN A 84 -11.48 8.88 -10.59
CA GLN A 84 -10.42 9.42 -11.45
C GLN A 84 -9.49 10.36 -10.70
N ASN A 85 -8.23 10.41 -11.15
CA ASN A 85 -7.19 11.34 -10.70
C ASN A 85 -6.98 11.34 -9.17
N PRO A 86 -6.66 10.19 -8.55
CA PRO A 86 -6.36 10.14 -7.13
C PRO A 86 -5.14 11.00 -6.78
N ASP A 87 -5.29 11.82 -5.75
CA ASP A 87 -4.31 12.80 -5.27
C ASP A 87 -3.75 12.47 -3.87
N TRP A 88 -4.12 11.32 -3.33
CA TRP A 88 -3.60 10.76 -2.08
C TRP A 88 -2.89 9.44 -2.32
N ALA A 89 -2.04 9.04 -1.39
CA ALA A 89 -1.26 7.81 -1.46
C ALA A 89 -1.33 7.03 -0.14
N SER A 90 -1.37 5.71 -0.23
CA SER A 90 -1.03 4.81 0.86
C SER A 90 0.40 4.29 0.66
N LEU A 91 1.34 4.79 1.47
CA LEU A 91 2.78 4.56 1.27
C LEU A 91 3.17 3.09 1.38
N ASN A 92 2.69 2.40 2.41
CA ASN A 92 3.04 1.01 2.66
C ASN A 92 2.36 0.04 1.66
N LEU A 93 1.29 0.48 1.00
CA LEU A 93 0.65 -0.28 -0.08
C LEU A 93 1.19 0.10 -1.47
N GLY A 94 1.94 1.20 -1.57
CA GLY A 94 2.50 1.69 -2.83
C GLY A 94 1.46 2.17 -3.85
N ALA A 95 0.29 2.61 -3.38
CA ALA A 95 -0.88 2.86 -4.21
C ALA A 95 -1.47 4.27 -4.03
N LEU A 96 -2.05 4.82 -5.10
CA LEU A 96 -2.81 6.06 -5.09
C LEU A 96 -4.29 5.81 -4.80
N ILE A 97 -4.84 6.61 -3.89
CA ILE A 97 -6.22 6.60 -3.43
C ILE A 97 -6.83 8.00 -3.61
N CYS A 98 -8.15 8.09 -3.79
CA CYS A 98 -8.85 9.37 -3.78
C CYS A 98 -8.97 9.92 -2.35
N ILE A 99 -9.42 11.18 -2.23
CA ILE A 99 -9.62 11.84 -0.94
C ILE A 99 -10.61 11.09 -0.04
N GLU A 100 -11.69 10.52 -0.59
CA GLU A 100 -12.68 9.77 0.18
C GLU A 100 -12.07 8.49 0.78
N CYS A 101 -11.38 7.70 -0.05
CA CYS A 101 -10.69 6.48 0.39
C CYS A 101 -9.54 6.80 1.35
N SER A 102 -8.86 7.93 1.18
CA SER A 102 -7.86 8.40 2.14
C SER A 102 -8.45 8.56 3.55
N GLY A 103 -9.71 8.99 3.66
CA GLY A 103 -10.43 9.07 4.94
C GLY A 103 -10.66 7.70 5.58
N ILE A 104 -11.02 6.70 4.77
CA ILE A 104 -11.21 5.31 5.24
C ILE A 104 -9.87 4.75 5.71
N HIS A 105 -8.81 4.90 4.92
CA HIS A 105 -7.46 4.45 5.27
C HIS A 105 -6.93 5.08 6.55
N ARG A 106 -7.31 6.33 6.87
CA ARG A 106 -6.97 6.96 8.16
C ARG A 106 -7.66 6.30 9.34
N ASN A 107 -8.92 5.86 9.18
CA ASN A 107 -9.68 5.18 10.23
C ASN A 107 -9.13 3.78 10.54
N LEU A 108 -8.49 3.12 9.57
CA LEU A 108 -7.80 1.83 9.78
C LEU A 108 -6.60 1.95 10.73
N GLY A 109 -5.98 3.13 10.81
CA GLY A 109 -4.78 3.37 11.61
C GLY A 109 -3.47 3.13 10.87
N THR A 110 -2.39 3.72 11.40
CA THR A 110 -1.08 3.86 10.73
C THR A 110 -0.27 2.58 10.61
N HIS A 111 -0.66 1.53 11.33
CA HIS A 111 -0.12 0.18 11.20
C HIS A 111 -0.66 -0.52 9.95
N LEU A 112 -1.85 -0.14 9.48
CA LEU A 112 -2.48 -0.71 8.30
C LEU A 112 -2.28 0.15 7.06
N SER A 113 -2.44 1.48 7.17
CA SER A 113 -2.23 2.38 6.04
C SER A 113 -1.62 3.71 6.45
N ARG A 114 -0.64 4.15 5.67
CA ARG A 114 0.01 5.45 5.85
C ARG A 114 -0.32 6.41 4.74
N VAL A 115 -1.24 7.32 5.07
CA VAL A 115 -1.84 8.25 4.11
C VAL A 115 -0.98 9.51 3.96
N ARG A 116 -0.72 9.90 2.70
CA ARG A 116 -0.11 11.17 2.30
C ARG A 116 -0.85 11.82 1.15
N SER A 117 -0.93 13.15 1.15
CA SER A 117 -1.35 13.93 -0.01
C SER A 117 -0.17 14.13 -0.95
N LEU A 118 -0.39 14.01 -2.26
CA LEU A 118 0.60 14.36 -3.26
C LEU A 118 0.86 15.87 -3.34
N ASP A 119 -0.08 16.69 -2.89
CA ASP A 119 -0.02 18.16 -3.02
C ASP A 119 0.20 18.89 -1.69
N LEU A 120 -0.15 18.26 -0.56
CA LEU A 120 -0.14 18.91 0.76
C LEU A 120 0.96 18.42 1.71
N ASP A 121 1.57 17.25 1.44
CA ASP A 121 2.62 16.68 2.29
C ASP A 121 4.00 16.72 1.62
N ASP A 122 5.06 16.66 2.42
CA ASP A 122 6.44 16.56 1.93
C ASP A 122 6.74 15.16 1.36
N TRP A 123 7.49 15.11 0.25
CA TRP A 123 7.87 13.88 -0.44
C TRP A 123 9.39 13.67 -0.49
N PRO A 124 9.99 13.16 0.60
CA PRO A 124 11.40 12.80 0.58
C PRO A 124 11.67 11.73 -0.50
N PRO A 125 12.89 11.71 -1.08
CA PRO A 125 13.23 10.83 -2.20
C PRO A 125 12.95 9.34 -1.94
N GLU A 126 13.04 8.91 -0.69
CA GLU A 126 12.74 7.54 -0.26
C GLU A 126 11.27 7.16 -0.51
N LEU A 127 10.33 8.07 -0.19
CA LEU A 127 8.90 7.84 -0.43
C LEU A 127 8.56 7.89 -1.92
N ILE A 128 9.21 8.78 -2.66
CA ILE A 128 9.07 8.84 -4.13
C ILE A 128 9.50 7.51 -4.75
N LYS A 129 10.60 6.92 -4.29
CA LYS A 129 11.08 5.60 -4.77
C LYS A 129 10.07 4.50 -4.49
N VAL A 130 9.50 4.45 -3.28
CA VAL A 130 8.47 3.47 -2.93
C VAL A 130 7.29 3.56 -3.89
N MET A 131 6.75 4.76 -4.08
CA MET A 131 5.59 4.96 -4.95
C MET A 131 5.91 4.75 -6.44
N SER A 132 7.13 5.07 -6.87
CA SER A 132 7.59 4.88 -8.25
C SER A 132 7.70 3.41 -8.66
N SER A 133 7.82 2.50 -7.69
CA SER A 133 8.10 1.08 -7.94
C SER A 133 6.87 0.18 -7.99
N ILE A 134 5.73 0.61 -7.43
CA ILE A 134 4.53 -0.22 -7.33
C ILE A 134 3.47 0.27 -8.33
N GLY A 135 2.78 1.36 -8.01
CA GLY A 135 1.65 1.85 -8.81
C GLY A 135 0.42 0.94 -8.73
N ASN A 136 -0.74 1.48 -9.09
CA ASN A 136 -2.02 0.83 -8.83
C ASN A 136 -2.24 -0.44 -9.64
N GLU A 137 -1.66 -0.58 -10.84
CA GLU A 137 -1.73 -1.82 -11.63
C GLU A 137 -1.10 -3.00 -10.87
N LEU A 138 0.13 -2.82 -10.37
CA LEU A 138 0.82 -3.86 -9.60
C LEU A 138 0.12 -4.07 -8.25
N ALA A 139 -0.28 -2.99 -7.58
CA ALA A 139 -1.00 -3.06 -6.32
C ALA A 139 -2.28 -3.91 -6.45
N ASN A 140 -3.11 -3.70 -7.47
CA ASN A 140 -4.29 -4.52 -7.71
C ASN A 140 -3.92 -5.99 -7.97
N SER A 141 -2.86 -6.27 -8.73
CA SER A 141 -2.44 -7.64 -9.01
C SER A 141 -1.95 -8.41 -7.77
N VAL A 142 -1.52 -7.70 -6.72
CA VAL A 142 -1.06 -8.27 -5.46
C VAL A 142 -2.20 -8.34 -4.45
N TRP A 143 -2.84 -7.20 -4.18
CA TRP A 143 -3.85 -7.08 -3.14
C TRP A 143 -5.20 -7.65 -3.58
N GLU A 144 -5.60 -7.47 -4.83
CA GLU A 144 -6.89 -7.98 -5.34
C GLU A 144 -6.80 -9.36 -6.00
N ALA A 145 -5.62 -9.99 -6.02
CA ALA A 145 -5.38 -11.30 -6.64
C ALA A 145 -6.40 -12.36 -6.21
N ASN A 146 -6.84 -12.27 -4.94
CA ASN A 146 -7.78 -13.20 -4.33
C ASN A 146 -9.11 -12.54 -3.94
N ALA A 147 -9.54 -11.47 -4.63
CA ALA A 147 -10.79 -10.77 -4.33
C ALA A 147 -12.07 -11.60 -4.55
N GLN A 148 -11.97 -12.89 -4.94
CA GLN A 148 -13.07 -13.84 -5.13
C GLN A 148 -14.25 -13.27 -5.96
N GLY A 149 -13.95 -12.45 -6.96
CA GLY A 149 -14.97 -11.83 -7.83
C GLY A 149 -15.76 -10.69 -7.19
N ARG A 150 -15.35 -10.16 -6.03
CA ARG A 150 -15.91 -8.91 -5.49
C ARG A 150 -15.50 -7.75 -6.40
N MET A 151 -16.50 -7.02 -6.91
CA MET A 151 -16.27 -5.82 -7.72
C MET A 151 -15.93 -4.63 -6.81
N LYS A 152 -15.01 -3.76 -7.25
CA LYS A 152 -14.71 -2.52 -6.54
C LYS A 152 -15.97 -1.68 -6.29
N PRO A 153 -16.10 -1.03 -5.12
CA PRO A 153 -17.16 -0.09 -4.88
C PRO A 153 -17.10 1.04 -5.90
N VAL A 154 -18.28 1.52 -6.32
CA VAL A 154 -18.36 2.75 -7.11
C VAL A 154 -17.94 3.96 -6.23
N PRO A 155 -17.43 5.05 -6.82
CA PRO A 155 -16.95 6.23 -6.08
C PRO A 155 -17.93 6.84 -5.07
N ASP A 156 -19.24 6.63 -5.24
CA ASP A 156 -20.32 7.14 -4.37
C ASP A 156 -20.95 6.04 -3.48
N ALA A 157 -20.27 4.90 -3.32
CA ALA A 157 -20.71 3.86 -2.41
C ALA A 157 -20.64 4.37 -0.95
N SER A 158 -21.55 3.88 -0.10
CA SER A 158 -21.57 4.26 1.31
C SER A 158 -20.23 3.91 1.98
N ARG A 159 -19.73 4.81 2.84
CA ARG A 159 -18.44 4.67 3.53
C ARG A 159 -18.24 3.30 4.21
N TYR A 160 -19.32 2.74 4.76
CA TYR A 160 -19.32 1.44 5.42
C TYR A 160 -19.08 0.27 4.45
N GLY A 161 -19.63 0.33 3.24
CA GLY A 161 -19.40 -0.69 2.20
C GLY A 161 -17.95 -0.68 1.70
N SER A 162 -17.38 0.52 1.53
CA SER A 162 -15.99 0.68 1.12
C SER A 162 -14.99 0.21 2.18
N GLU A 163 -15.28 0.44 3.48
CA GLU A 163 -14.44 -0.03 4.60
C GLU A 163 -14.39 -1.56 4.73
N LEU A 164 -15.55 -2.22 4.61
CA LEU A 164 -15.62 -3.68 4.59
C LEU A 164 -14.85 -4.29 3.43
N GLN A 165 -14.90 -3.65 2.26
CA GLN A 165 -14.21 -4.16 1.08
C GLN A 165 -12.69 -4.02 1.20
N LEU A 166 -12.22 -2.87 1.67
CA LEU A 166 -10.80 -2.61 2.00
C LEU A 166 -10.21 -3.60 3.01
N CYS A 167 -11.01 -4.00 4.00
CA CYS A 167 -10.62 -5.04 4.95
C CYS A 167 -10.56 -6.42 4.28
N SER A 168 -11.43 -6.66 3.30
CA SER A 168 -11.63 -7.98 2.68
C SER A 168 -10.78 -8.29 1.45
N THR A 169 -10.21 -7.28 0.81
CA THR A 169 -9.20 -7.43 -0.26
C THR A 169 -7.79 -7.53 0.32
N ARG A 170 -7.64 -7.62 1.64
CA ARG A 170 -6.37 -7.98 2.26
C ARG A 170 -6.19 -9.49 2.31
N PRO A 171 -4.94 -10.00 2.24
CA PRO A 171 -4.69 -11.40 2.50
C PRO A 171 -5.15 -11.75 3.94
N PRO A 172 -5.72 -12.96 4.15
CA PRO A 172 -6.40 -13.33 5.39
C PRO A 172 -5.55 -13.25 6.67
N TRP A 173 -4.21 -13.17 6.57
CA TRP A 173 -3.31 -13.01 7.72
C TRP A 173 -3.19 -11.55 8.21
N ALA A 174 -3.50 -10.54 7.38
CA ALA A 174 -3.49 -9.13 7.80
C ALA A 174 -4.77 -8.72 8.57
N SER A 175 -5.70 -9.66 8.76
CA SER A 175 -6.94 -9.51 9.54
C SER A 175 -6.85 -10.12 10.94
N LEU A 176 -5.68 -10.64 11.34
CA LEU A 176 -5.46 -11.20 12.67
C LEU A 176 -4.93 -10.11 13.61
N SER A 177 -5.86 -9.40 14.23
CA SER A 177 -5.67 -8.69 15.51
C SER A 177 -6.76 -9.09 16.48
#